data_AF-A0A536IN87-F1
#
_entry.id   AF-A0A536IN87-F1
#
_cell.length_a   1.000
_cell.length_b   1.000
_cell.length_c   1.000
_cell.angle_alpha   90.00
_cell.angle_beta   90.00
_cell.angle_gamma   90.00
#
_symmetry.space_group_name_H-M   'P 1'
#
loop_
_entity.id
_entity.type
_entity.pdbx_description
1 polymer ?
#
loop_
_entity_poly.entity_id
_entity_poly.type
_entity_poly.pdbx_seq_one_letter_code
_entity_poly.pdbx_strand_id
1 'polypeptide(L)'
;MPEEARILGPAYYATRARGWRRDVWAVLHPPYTAWHLSYVVIGAGLAPSLDVKRLAATVLAFFLAVGISAHALDELRGRPLQTDLPAKTLWAAAILGLVGAVGLGLAGVFVVGPGLLPFIAAGVLFVFAYNLELLGGRLHGDFWFALSWGAFPVLTAYFAQTGRLSFAAVAVAVAAYALSFGQRALSTPARLLRRKTRSVTGTLTLLDGSETNLDEHALLRPLEVGLKAFAWGVVALAVGLAAMRLF
;
A
#
# COMPACT_ATOMS: atom_id res chain seq x y z
N MET A 1 -27.96 29.64 3.44
CA MET A 1 -27.39 29.11 2.18
C MET A 1 -27.12 27.64 2.40
N PRO A 2 -27.57 26.72 1.53
CA PRO A 2 -27.16 25.33 1.66
C PRO A 2 -25.64 25.30 1.57
N GLU A 3 -24.99 24.75 2.60
CA GLU A 3 -23.54 24.55 2.61
C GLU A 3 -23.19 23.78 1.34
N GLU A 4 -22.47 24.40 0.42
CA GLU A 4 -22.03 23.75 -0.82
C GLU A 4 -21.41 22.42 -0.43
N ALA A 5 -22.01 21.30 -0.86
CA ALA A 5 -21.52 19.96 -0.61
C ALA A 5 -20.02 19.95 -0.89
N ARG A 6 -19.22 19.87 0.19
CA ARG A 6 -17.80 20.15 0.12
C ARG A 6 -17.13 19.07 -0.72
N ILE A 7 -16.85 19.37 -1.98
CA ILE A 7 -16.30 18.39 -2.94
C ILE A 7 -14.98 17.83 -2.36
N LEU A 8 -15.01 16.54 -2.02
CA LEU A 8 -13.92 15.84 -1.34
C LEU A 8 -12.78 15.53 -2.33
N GLY A 9 -11.54 15.59 -1.83
CA GLY A 9 -10.40 15.00 -2.55
C GLY A 9 -10.50 13.47 -2.60
N PRO A 10 -9.82 12.80 -3.56
CA PRO A 10 -9.95 11.36 -3.82
C PRO A 10 -9.38 10.47 -2.70
N ALA A 11 -8.60 11.03 -1.77
CA ALA A 11 -8.09 10.37 -0.57
C ALA A 11 -7.80 11.41 0.53
N TYR A 12 -7.66 10.96 1.79
CA TYR A 12 -7.40 11.88 2.91
C TYR A 12 -6.04 12.61 2.83
N TYR A 13 -5.10 12.08 2.04
CA TYR A 13 -3.77 12.66 1.80
C TYR A 13 -3.66 13.34 0.42
N ALA A 14 -4.74 13.37 -0.36
CA ALA A 14 -4.76 13.97 -1.70
C ALA A 14 -5.79 15.10 -1.73
N THR A 15 -5.32 16.31 -1.99
CA THR A 15 -6.20 17.49 -2.06
C THR A 15 -6.99 17.53 -3.37
N ARG A 16 -7.99 18.41 -3.43
CA ARG A 16 -8.73 18.72 -4.67
C ARG A 16 -7.94 19.59 -5.66
N ALA A 17 -6.80 20.14 -5.22
CA ALA A 17 -6.00 21.00 -6.09
C ALA A 17 -5.52 20.21 -7.31
N ARG A 18 -5.49 20.84 -8.48
CA ARG A 18 -4.90 20.26 -9.68
C ARG A 18 -3.45 20.67 -9.80
N GLY A 19 -2.68 19.89 -10.56
CA GLY A 19 -1.30 20.21 -10.91
C GLY A 19 -0.34 19.07 -10.63
N TRP A 20 0.75 19.06 -11.39
CA TRP A 20 1.68 17.93 -11.44
C TRP A 20 2.25 17.54 -10.07
N ARG A 21 2.53 18.50 -9.17
CA ARG A 21 3.06 18.20 -7.82
C ARG A 21 2.07 17.42 -6.98
N ARG A 22 0.80 17.85 -7.00
CA ARG A 22 -0.29 17.17 -6.32
C ARG A 22 -0.50 15.79 -6.91
N ASP A 23 -0.44 15.66 -8.23
CA ASP A 23 -0.68 14.38 -8.89
C ASP A 23 0.43 13.36 -8.63
N VAL A 24 1.70 13.80 -8.65
CA VAL A 24 2.83 12.97 -8.22
C VAL A 24 2.65 12.56 -6.77
N TRP A 25 2.29 13.49 -5.88
CA TRP A 25 2.01 13.17 -4.47
C TRP A 25 0.85 12.18 -4.31
N ALA A 26 -0.23 12.35 -5.07
CA ALA A 26 -1.37 11.45 -5.02
C ALA A 26 -0.95 10.05 -5.49
N VAL A 27 -0.31 9.93 -6.66
CA VAL A 27 0.14 8.64 -7.22
C VAL A 27 1.14 7.95 -6.30
N LEU A 28 2.07 8.67 -5.68
CA LEU A 28 2.99 8.08 -4.71
C LEU A 28 2.29 7.45 -3.50
N HIS A 29 1.03 7.78 -3.23
CA HIS A 29 0.27 7.31 -2.06
C HIS A 29 1.10 7.27 -0.76
N PRO A 30 1.76 8.37 -0.33
CA PRO A 30 2.81 8.32 0.69
C PRO A 30 2.49 7.54 1.97
N PRO A 31 1.31 7.69 2.62
CA PRO A 31 1.03 6.92 3.83
C PRO A 31 0.93 5.42 3.56
N TYR A 32 0.41 5.02 2.40
CA TYR A 32 0.31 3.60 2.03
C TYR A 32 1.64 3.06 1.51
N THR A 33 2.41 3.83 0.73
CA THR A 33 3.78 3.41 0.34
C THR A 33 4.63 3.20 1.58
N ALA A 34 4.65 4.15 2.52
CA ALA A 34 5.39 4.01 3.76
C ALA A 34 4.94 2.78 4.57
N TRP A 35 3.63 2.53 4.65
CA TRP A 35 3.09 1.33 5.28
C TRP A 35 3.61 0.05 4.62
N HIS A 36 3.48 -0.12 3.31
CA HIS A 36 3.92 -1.36 2.64
C HIS A 36 5.44 -1.56 2.71
N LEU A 37 6.23 -0.48 2.62
CA LEU A 37 7.68 -0.55 2.83
C LEU A 37 8.05 -0.92 4.27
N SER A 38 7.21 -0.58 5.24
CA SER A 38 7.42 -0.97 6.63
C SER A 38 7.35 -2.48 6.80
N TYR A 39 6.53 -3.20 6.02
CA TYR A 39 6.54 -4.67 6.03
C TYR A 39 7.85 -5.28 5.53
N VAL A 40 8.53 -4.63 4.59
CA VAL A 40 9.88 -5.03 4.15
C VAL A 40 10.87 -4.89 5.30
N VAL A 41 10.85 -3.74 5.99
CA VAL A 41 11.72 -3.47 7.13
C VAL A 41 11.45 -4.45 8.28
N ILE A 42 10.17 -4.70 8.59
CA ILE A 42 9.75 -5.68 9.60
C ILE A 42 10.27 -7.07 9.24
N GLY A 43 10.04 -7.54 8.02
CA GLY A 43 10.49 -8.86 7.56
C GLY A 43 12.01 -9.04 7.62
N ALA A 44 12.76 -8.05 7.15
CA ALA A 44 14.22 -8.06 7.25
C ALA A 44 14.70 -8.01 8.70
N GLY A 45 14.04 -7.21 9.55
CA GLY A 45 14.34 -7.07 10.97
C GLY A 45 14.07 -8.32 11.81
N LEU A 46 13.42 -9.36 11.26
CA LEU A 46 13.29 -10.66 11.91
C LEU A 46 14.52 -11.56 11.70
N ALA A 47 15.40 -11.24 10.76
CA ALA A 47 16.61 -12.02 10.49
C ALA A 47 17.52 -12.09 11.72
N PRO A 48 18.28 -13.18 11.93
CA PRO A 48 19.23 -13.28 13.05
C PRO A 48 20.26 -12.15 13.06
N SER A 49 20.76 -11.78 11.88
CA SER A 49 21.61 -10.62 11.62
C SER A 49 21.01 -9.79 10.49
N LEU A 50 21.11 -8.46 10.61
CA LEU A 50 20.59 -7.53 9.62
C LEU A 50 21.72 -7.05 8.70
N ASP A 51 21.70 -7.44 7.43
CA ASP A 51 22.55 -6.83 6.42
C ASP A 51 21.86 -5.58 5.87
N VAL A 52 22.47 -4.42 6.16
CA VAL A 52 21.95 -3.10 5.78
C VAL A 52 21.92 -2.91 4.26
N LYS A 53 22.88 -3.48 3.52
CA LYS A 53 22.90 -3.38 2.05
C LYS A 53 21.75 -4.17 1.45
N ARG A 54 21.51 -5.38 1.95
CA ARG A 54 20.37 -6.21 1.52
C ARG A 54 19.04 -5.56 1.89
N LEU A 55 18.94 -4.95 3.07
CA LEU A 55 17.75 -4.19 3.49
C LEU A 55 17.49 -3.02 2.52
N ALA A 56 18.49 -2.17 2.28
CA ALA A 56 18.36 -1.02 1.40
C ALA A 56 17.96 -1.42 -0.03
N ALA A 57 18.61 -2.45 -0.58
CA ALA A 57 18.26 -3.00 -1.89
C ALA A 57 16.82 -3.53 -1.94
N THR A 58 16.37 -4.23 -0.90
CA THR A 58 15.01 -4.77 -0.83
C THR A 58 13.98 -3.66 -0.70
N VAL A 59 14.20 -2.66 0.16
CA VAL A 59 13.31 -1.49 0.30
C VAL A 59 13.22 -0.72 -1.02
N LEU A 60 14.35 -0.50 -1.70
CA LEU A 60 14.37 0.17 -3.00
C LEU A 60 13.62 -0.64 -4.06
N ALA A 61 13.81 -1.96 -4.11
CA ALA A 61 13.08 -2.82 -5.04
C ALA A 61 11.56 -2.77 -4.81
N PHE A 62 11.10 -2.84 -3.56
CA PHE A 62 9.68 -2.72 -3.25
C PHE A 62 9.13 -1.30 -3.47
N PHE A 63 9.91 -0.26 -3.26
CA PHE A 63 9.51 1.11 -3.58
C PHE A 63 9.30 1.28 -5.09
N LEU A 64 10.23 0.77 -5.90
CA LEU A 64 10.13 0.80 -7.36
C LEU A 64 8.96 -0.04 -7.87
N ALA A 65 8.75 -1.24 -7.33
CA ALA A 65 7.66 -2.13 -7.73
C ALA A 65 6.28 -1.63 -7.28
N VAL A 66 6.12 -1.29 -6.00
CA VAL A 66 4.81 -0.94 -5.42
C VAL A 66 4.58 0.57 -5.43
N GLY A 67 5.50 1.33 -4.82
CA GLY A 67 5.38 2.78 -4.65
C GLY A 67 5.40 3.58 -5.95
N ILE A 68 5.94 3.01 -7.02
CA ILE A 68 6.00 3.61 -8.35
C ILE A 68 5.20 2.78 -9.35
N SER A 69 5.61 1.53 -9.63
CA SER A 69 5.05 0.80 -10.76
C SER A 69 3.58 0.41 -10.56
N ALA A 70 3.25 -0.25 -9.46
CA ALA A 70 1.87 -0.64 -9.16
C ALA A 70 0.94 0.58 -9.12
N HIS A 71 1.36 1.66 -8.46
CA HIS A 71 0.57 2.89 -8.39
C HIS A 71 0.36 3.57 -9.74
N ALA A 72 1.36 3.57 -10.61
CA ALA A 72 1.21 4.12 -11.95
C ALA A 72 0.24 3.28 -12.81
N LEU A 73 0.30 1.95 -12.68
CA LEU A 73 -0.63 1.03 -13.34
C LEU A 73 -2.07 1.18 -12.80
N ASP A 74 -2.25 1.32 -11.50
CA ASP A 74 -3.55 1.57 -10.87
C ASP A 74 -4.14 2.91 -11.37
N GLU A 75 -3.32 3.96 -11.45
CA GLU A 75 -3.81 5.25 -11.94
C GLU A 75 -4.16 5.22 -13.44
N LEU A 76 -3.44 4.43 -14.25
CA LEU A 76 -3.82 4.17 -15.65
C LEU A 76 -5.20 3.51 -15.78
N ARG A 77 -5.68 2.80 -14.75
CA ARG A 77 -6.99 2.14 -14.72
C ARG A 77 -8.08 3.05 -14.17
N GLY A 78 -8.53 3.96 -15.02
CA GLY A 78 -9.74 4.76 -14.73
C GLY A 78 -9.52 5.94 -13.79
N ARG A 79 -8.26 6.33 -13.55
CA ARG A 79 -7.89 7.53 -12.79
C ARG A 79 -8.51 7.60 -11.38
N PRO A 80 -8.34 6.56 -10.55
CA PRO A 80 -8.88 6.52 -9.20
C PRO A 80 -8.46 7.70 -8.31
N LEU A 81 -7.29 8.31 -8.57
CA LEU A 81 -6.81 9.50 -7.88
C LEU A 81 -7.11 10.80 -8.61
N GLN A 82 -7.82 10.73 -9.73
CA GLN A 82 -8.24 11.90 -10.51
C GLN A 82 -7.02 12.77 -10.86
N THR A 83 -5.94 12.16 -11.35
CA THR A 83 -4.76 12.90 -11.82
C THR A 83 -4.88 13.30 -13.28
N ASP A 84 -4.24 14.40 -13.64
CA ASP A 84 -4.11 14.88 -15.02
C ASP A 84 -2.77 14.41 -15.65
N LEU A 85 -2.03 13.49 -15.01
CA LEU A 85 -0.74 13.00 -15.51
C LEU A 85 -0.88 12.31 -16.88
N PRO A 86 -0.03 12.61 -17.87
CA PRO A 86 -0.09 11.95 -19.16
C PRO A 86 0.08 10.43 -19.04
N ALA A 87 -0.71 9.66 -19.79
CA ALA A 87 -0.63 8.19 -19.76
C ALA A 87 0.78 7.68 -20.10
N LYS A 88 1.49 8.37 -20.99
CA LYS A 88 2.90 8.07 -21.33
C LYS A 88 3.81 8.15 -20.10
N THR A 89 3.61 9.13 -19.23
CA THR A 89 4.40 9.30 -18.00
C THR A 89 4.14 8.16 -17.02
N LEU A 90 2.87 7.75 -16.86
CA LEU A 90 2.51 6.63 -15.99
C LEU A 90 3.05 5.30 -16.53
N TRP A 91 2.95 5.04 -17.84
CA TRP A 91 3.56 3.86 -18.45
C TRP A 91 5.09 3.84 -18.30
N ALA A 92 5.75 4.98 -18.52
CA ALA A 92 7.19 5.09 -18.31
C ALA A 92 7.57 4.80 -16.85
N ALA A 93 6.85 5.38 -15.88
CA ALA A 93 7.06 5.11 -14.46
C ALA A 93 6.83 3.63 -14.11
N ALA A 94 5.78 3.02 -14.65
CA ALA A 94 5.49 1.60 -14.48
C ALA A 94 6.62 0.71 -15.01
N ILE A 95 7.03 0.91 -16.25
CA ILE A 95 8.06 0.08 -16.89
C ILE A 95 9.41 0.28 -16.20
N LEU A 96 9.84 1.52 -15.98
CA LEU A 96 11.14 1.81 -15.36
C LEU A 96 11.19 1.34 -13.91
N GLY A 97 10.12 1.54 -13.14
CA GLY A 97 10.01 1.04 -11.77
C GLY A 97 10.09 -0.49 -11.73
N LEU A 98 9.33 -1.19 -12.58
CA LEU A 98 9.34 -2.64 -12.60
C LEU A 98 10.70 -3.21 -13.05
N VAL A 99 11.30 -2.66 -14.11
CA VAL A 99 12.64 -3.07 -14.58
C VAL A 99 13.68 -2.87 -13.49
N GLY A 100 13.66 -1.73 -12.79
CA GLY A 100 14.57 -1.46 -11.68
C GLY A 100 14.39 -2.45 -10.52
N ALA A 101 13.15 -2.75 -10.14
CA ALA A 101 12.85 -3.70 -9.08
C ALA A 101 13.29 -5.14 -9.42
N VAL A 102 12.98 -5.61 -10.63
CA VAL A 102 13.39 -6.93 -11.12
C VAL A 102 14.91 -7.01 -11.24
N GLY A 103 15.56 -5.96 -11.75
CA GLY A 103 17.02 -5.89 -11.84
C GLY A 103 17.70 -6.03 -10.48
N LEU A 104 17.19 -5.34 -9.45
CA LEU A 104 17.67 -5.48 -8.07
C LEU A 104 17.44 -6.90 -7.53
N GLY A 105 16.27 -7.49 -7.81
CA GLY A 105 15.97 -8.87 -7.44
C GLY A 105 16.94 -9.87 -8.07
N LEU A 106 17.19 -9.76 -9.38
CA LEU A 106 18.12 -10.62 -10.12
C LEU A 106 19.57 -10.44 -9.64
N ALA A 107 19.99 -9.21 -9.33
CA ALA A 107 21.29 -8.97 -8.69
C ALA A 107 21.37 -9.68 -7.32
N GLY A 108 20.28 -9.67 -6.55
CA GLY A 108 20.16 -10.39 -5.29
C GLY A 108 20.26 -11.92 -5.40
N VAL A 109 19.90 -12.50 -6.55
CA VAL A 109 20.02 -13.96 -6.78
C VAL A 109 21.47 -14.44 -6.66
N PHE A 110 22.45 -13.63 -7.10
CA PHE A 110 23.88 -13.98 -6.99
C PHE A 110 24.39 -13.93 -5.53
N VAL A 111 23.65 -13.28 -4.63
CA VAL A 111 24.05 -13.07 -3.24
C VAL A 111 23.30 -14.00 -2.27
N VAL A 112 22.01 -14.24 -2.55
CA VAL A 112 21.09 -15.01 -1.69
C VAL A 112 20.87 -16.42 -2.24
N GLY A 113 21.03 -16.62 -3.55
CA GLY A 113 20.83 -17.88 -4.25
C GLY A 113 19.55 -17.94 -5.10
N PRO A 114 19.39 -19.00 -5.91
CA PRO A 114 18.29 -19.16 -6.87
C PRO A 114 16.90 -19.24 -6.21
N GLY A 115 16.82 -19.53 -4.91
CA GLY A 115 15.57 -19.53 -4.14
C GLY A 115 14.86 -18.17 -4.09
N LEU A 116 15.51 -17.07 -4.50
CA LEU A 116 14.87 -15.76 -4.64
C LEU A 116 14.01 -15.64 -5.91
N LEU A 117 14.25 -16.47 -6.94
CA LEU A 117 13.53 -16.41 -8.22
C LEU A 117 12.00 -16.56 -8.08
N PRO A 118 11.46 -17.50 -7.27
CA PRO A 118 10.01 -17.58 -7.05
C PRO A 118 9.40 -16.29 -6.47
N PHE A 119 10.12 -15.58 -5.60
CA PHE A 119 9.64 -14.30 -5.05
C PHE A 119 9.61 -13.21 -6.13
N ILE A 120 10.64 -13.15 -6.98
CA ILE A 120 10.67 -12.20 -8.11
C ILE A 120 9.50 -12.47 -9.06
N ALA A 121 9.29 -13.74 -9.43
CA ALA A 121 8.18 -14.14 -10.29
C ALA A 121 6.81 -13.82 -9.68
N ALA A 122 6.61 -14.11 -8.39
CA ALA A 122 5.39 -13.77 -7.67
C ALA A 122 5.18 -12.26 -7.57
N GLY A 123 6.23 -11.47 -7.33
CA GLY A 123 6.17 -10.02 -7.30
C GLY A 123 5.73 -9.43 -8.64
N VAL A 124 6.33 -9.88 -9.74
CA VAL A 124 5.92 -9.47 -11.10
C VAL A 124 4.47 -9.84 -11.37
N LEU A 125 4.06 -11.06 -11.01
CA LEU A 125 2.68 -11.51 -11.13
C LEU A 125 1.73 -10.59 -10.36
N PHE A 126 2.03 -10.26 -9.09
CA PHE A 126 1.17 -9.39 -8.29
C PHE A 126 1.06 -7.98 -8.86
N VAL A 127 2.17 -7.38 -9.33
CA VAL A 127 2.14 -6.04 -9.95
C VAL A 127 1.18 -6.01 -11.15
N PHE A 128 1.23 -7.01 -12.03
CA PHE A 128 0.35 -7.03 -13.20
C PHE A 128 -1.06 -7.52 -12.89
N ALA A 129 -1.19 -8.68 -12.22
CA ALA A 129 -2.49 -9.31 -11.99
C ALA A 129 -3.41 -8.45 -11.13
N TYR A 130 -2.86 -7.80 -10.11
CA TYR A 130 -3.66 -6.97 -9.21
C TYR A 130 -4.08 -5.65 -9.86
N ASN A 131 -3.14 -4.91 -10.47
CA ASN A 131 -3.39 -3.56 -10.96
C ASN A 131 -4.05 -3.53 -12.34
N LEU A 132 -3.79 -4.52 -13.21
CA LEU A 132 -4.47 -4.61 -14.50
C LEU A 132 -5.75 -5.45 -14.45
N GLU A 133 -6.10 -6.01 -13.28
CA GLU A 133 -7.23 -6.92 -13.07
C GLU A 133 -7.24 -8.08 -14.09
N LEU A 134 -6.05 -8.67 -14.31
CA LEU A 134 -5.91 -9.81 -15.21
C LEU A 134 -6.82 -10.96 -14.76
N LEU A 135 -7.23 -11.82 -15.71
CA LEU A 135 -8.20 -12.89 -15.49
C LEU A 135 -9.60 -12.39 -15.08
N GLY A 136 -9.99 -11.20 -15.54
CA GLY A 136 -11.30 -10.61 -15.24
C GLY A 136 -11.46 -10.20 -13.78
N GLY A 137 -10.37 -9.81 -13.11
CA GLY A 137 -10.39 -9.35 -11.71
C GLY A 137 -10.42 -10.45 -10.65
N ARG A 138 -10.27 -11.74 -11.02
CA ARG A 138 -10.28 -12.86 -10.05
C ARG A 138 -9.12 -12.80 -9.03
N LEU A 139 -8.03 -12.12 -9.40
CA LEU A 139 -6.88 -11.84 -8.53
C LEU A 139 -6.91 -10.43 -7.93
N HIS A 140 -8.06 -9.75 -7.99
CA HIS A 140 -8.30 -8.43 -7.42
C HIS A 140 -9.28 -8.56 -6.25
N GLY A 141 -8.99 -7.91 -5.13
CA GLY A 141 -9.83 -7.98 -3.92
C GLY A 141 -9.03 -7.89 -2.63
N ASP A 142 -9.72 -7.97 -1.50
CA ASP A 142 -9.11 -7.72 -0.19
C ASP A 142 -8.16 -8.84 0.24
N PHE A 143 -8.49 -10.10 -0.12
CA PHE A 143 -7.60 -11.24 0.07
C PHE A 143 -6.28 -11.05 -0.68
N TRP A 144 -6.35 -10.78 -1.99
CA TRP A 144 -5.16 -10.63 -2.83
C TRP A 144 -4.35 -9.38 -2.46
N PHE A 145 -5.01 -8.30 -2.04
CA PHE A 145 -4.34 -7.12 -1.51
C PHE A 145 -3.52 -7.47 -0.26
N ALA A 146 -4.15 -8.11 0.72
CA ALA A 146 -3.50 -8.47 1.97
C ALA A 146 -2.37 -9.48 1.78
N LEU A 147 -2.52 -10.41 0.83
CA LEU A 147 -1.48 -11.37 0.47
C LEU A 147 -0.29 -10.69 -0.21
N SER A 148 -0.54 -9.93 -1.28
CA SER A 148 0.50 -9.35 -2.14
C SER A 148 1.20 -8.14 -1.51
N TRP A 149 0.48 -7.28 -0.78
CA TRP A 149 1.02 -6.06 -0.20
C TRP A 149 1.21 -6.11 1.32
N GLY A 150 0.71 -7.15 1.99
CA GLY A 150 0.95 -7.39 3.42
C GLY A 150 1.94 -8.52 3.70
N ALA A 151 1.53 -9.76 3.46
CA ALA A 151 2.35 -10.94 3.77
C ALA A 151 3.61 -11.07 2.91
N PHE A 152 3.46 -10.90 1.60
CA PHE A 152 4.54 -11.14 0.63
C PHE A 152 5.78 -10.25 0.87
N PRO A 153 5.68 -8.93 1.16
CA PRO A 153 6.83 -8.11 1.50
C PRO A 153 7.61 -8.61 2.72
N VAL A 154 6.92 -9.08 3.77
CA VAL A 154 7.56 -9.64 4.98
C VAL A 154 8.38 -10.88 4.62
N LEU A 155 7.77 -11.84 3.92
CA LEU A 155 8.44 -13.09 3.57
C LEU A 155 9.61 -12.86 2.63
N THR A 156 9.43 -12.01 1.62
CA THR A 156 10.48 -11.67 0.64
C THR A 156 11.67 -11.03 1.33
N ALA A 157 11.44 -10.08 2.24
CA ALA A 157 12.51 -9.38 2.93
C ALA A 157 13.27 -10.28 3.90
N TYR A 158 12.56 -11.14 4.64
CA TYR A 158 13.19 -12.14 5.49
C TYR A 158 14.04 -13.13 4.68
N PHE A 159 13.51 -13.60 3.55
CA PHE A 159 14.23 -14.50 2.66
C PHE A 159 15.45 -13.81 2.05
N ALA A 160 15.34 -12.55 1.61
CA ALA A 160 16.46 -11.78 1.08
C ALA A 160 17.60 -11.61 2.11
N GLN A 161 17.29 -11.56 3.41
CA GLN A 161 18.30 -11.54 4.46
C GLN A 161 18.93 -12.91 4.70
N THR A 162 18.13 -13.98 4.73
CA THR A 162 18.55 -15.26 5.33
C THR A 162 18.69 -16.44 4.35
N GLY A 163 18.17 -16.33 3.13
CA GLY A 163 18.09 -17.42 2.15
C GLY A 163 17.11 -18.54 2.50
N ARG A 164 16.30 -18.37 3.56
CA ARG A 164 15.33 -19.37 4.03
C ARG A 164 14.08 -18.71 4.62
N LEU A 165 13.06 -19.52 4.90
CA LEU A 165 11.89 -19.09 5.66
C LEU A 165 11.96 -19.64 7.08
N SER A 166 11.30 -18.95 8.01
CA SER A 166 11.15 -19.39 9.39
C SER A 166 9.70 -19.30 9.83
N PHE A 167 9.36 -20.04 10.89
CA PHE A 167 8.03 -19.96 11.50
C PHE A 167 7.70 -18.53 11.95
N ALA A 168 8.67 -17.82 12.56
CA ALA A 168 8.49 -16.44 12.99
C ALA A 168 8.17 -15.51 11.80
N ALA A 169 8.87 -15.65 10.68
CA ALA A 169 8.60 -14.87 9.47
C ALA A 169 7.19 -15.15 8.91
N VAL A 170 6.74 -16.40 8.93
CA VAL A 170 5.38 -16.77 8.51
C VAL A 170 4.32 -16.18 9.45
N ALA A 171 4.51 -16.29 10.77
CA ALA A 171 3.59 -15.71 11.74
C ALA A 171 3.45 -14.19 11.59
N VAL A 172 4.57 -13.48 11.39
CA VAL A 172 4.54 -12.02 11.14
C VAL A 172 3.95 -11.69 9.77
N ALA A 173 4.14 -12.53 8.76
CA ALA A 173 3.47 -12.37 7.47
C ALA A 173 1.94 -12.49 7.60
N VAL A 174 1.44 -13.40 8.44
CA VAL A 174 0.00 -13.50 8.77
C VAL A 174 -0.49 -12.23 9.49
N ALA A 175 0.29 -11.67 10.42
CA ALA A 175 -0.06 -10.40 11.05
C ALA A 175 -0.09 -9.24 10.03
N ALA A 176 0.89 -9.17 9.12
CA ALA A 176 0.92 -8.18 8.05
C ALA A 176 -0.24 -8.32 7.05
N TYR A 177 -0.64 -9.56 6.74
CA TYR A 177 -1.86 -9.86 6.01
C TYR A 177 -3.09 -9.28 6.74
N ALA A 178 -3.27 -9.59 8.01
CA ALA A 178 -4.43 -9.13 8.78
C ALA A 178 -4.52 -7.59 8.85
N LEU A 179 -3.38 -6.93 9.07
CA LEU A 179 -3.29 -5.46 9.08
C LEU A 179 -3.63 -4.86 7.71
N SER A 180 -3.14 -5.44 6.62
CA SER A 180 -3.44 -4.99 5.26
C SER A 180 -4.91 -5.26 4.87
N PHE A 181 -5.48 -6.35 5.36
CA PHE A 181 -6.91 -6.64 5.21
C PHE A 181 -7.75 -5.60 5.94
N GLY A 182 -7.40 -5.26 7.19
CA GLY A 182 -8.04 -4.20 7.96
C GLY A 182 -7.92 -2.83 7.28
N GLN A 183 -6.75 -2.52 6.72
CA GLN A 183 -6.55 -1.33 5.88
C GLN A 183 -7.54 -1.30 4.71
N ARG A 184 -7.74 -2.42 4.01
CA ARG A 184 -8.71 -2.51 2.92
C ARG A 184 -10.14 -2.35 3.41
N ALA A 185 -10.51 -3.01 4.50
CA ALA A 185 -11.84 -2.91 5.10
C ALA A 185 -12.22 -1.47 5.48
N LEU A 186 -11.26 -0.66 5.93
CA LEU A 186 -11.49 0.77 6.21
C LEU A 186 -11.44 1.64 4.95
N SER A 187 -10.50 1.37 4.05
CA SER A 187 -10.27 2.23 2.88
C SER A 187 -11.30 2.03 1.77
N THR A 188 -11.91 0.85 1.64
CA THR A 188 -12.97 0.59 0.66
C THR A 188 -14.20 1.49 0.84
N PRO A 189 -14.86 1.54 2.02
CA PRO A 189 -15.96 2.48 2.25
C PRO A 189 -15.51 3.95 2.19
N ALA A 190 -14.30 4.28 2.63
CA ALA A 190 -13.79 5.65 2.51
C ALA A 190 -13.61 6.09 1.04
N ARG A 191 -13.12 5.19 0.17
CA ARG A 191 -13.02 5.45 -1.28
C ARG A 191 -14.39 5.57 -1.93
N LEU A 192 -15.37 4.76 -1.52
CA LEU A 192 -16.77 4.88 -1.99
C LEU A 192 -17.29 6.29 -1.71
N LEU A 193 -17.21 6.73 -0.45
CA LEU A 193 -17.66 8.05 -0.01
C LEU A 193 -16.94 9.20 -0.72
N ARG A 194 -15.62 9.11 -0.93
CA ARG A 194 -14.85 10.18 -1.57
C ARG A 194 -14.96 10.24 -3.09
N ARG A 195 -15.11 9.10 -3.75
CA ARG A 195 -14.90 8.99 -5.21
C ARG A 195 -16.17 8.70 -5.99
N LYS A 196 -17.21 8.16 -5.34
CA LYS A 196 -18.43 7.66 -5.99
C LYS A 196 -19.72 8.16 -5.35
N THR A 197 -19.67 8.74 -4.16
CA THR A 197 -20.86 9.26 -3.47
C THR A 197 -21.05 10.75 -3.79
N ARG A 198 -22.27 11.10 -4.20
CA ARG A 198 -22.66 12.49 -4.48
C ARG A 198 -23.10 13.24 -3.22
N SER A 199 -23.91 12.58 -2.38
CA SER A 199 -24.41 13.14 -1.13
C SER A 199 -24.78 12.04 -0.12
N VAL A 200 -24.68 12.30 1.18
CA VAL A 200 -25.14 11.49 2.31
C VAL A 200 -25.95 12.39 3.24
N THR A 201 -27.17 11.97 3.56
CA THR A 201 -28.05 12.66 4.50
C THR A 201 -28.80 11.65 5.34
N GLY A 202 -28.82 11.85 6.65
CA GLY A 202 -29.62 11.04 7.57
C GLY A 202 -29.63 11.62 8.98
N THR A 203 -30.38 10.98 9.87
CA THR A 203 -30.45 11.34 11.29
C THR A 203 -30.16 10.09 12.12
N LEU A 204 -29.27 10.22 13.09
CA LEU A 204 -29.06 9.23 14.14
C LEU A 204 -29.89 9.64 15.35
N THR A 205 -30.93 8.86 15.66
CA THR A 205 -31.66 8.97 16.93
C THR A 205 -30.96 8.08 17.95
N LEU A 206 -30.41 8.70 19.00
CA LEU A 206 -29.73 8.02 20.09
C LEU A 206 -30.73 7.42 21.07
N LEU A 207 -30.26 6.53 21.95
CA LEU A 207 -31.11 5.83 22.92
C LEU A 207 -31.79 6.78 23.93
N ASP A 208 -31.20 7.96 24.16
CA ASP A 208 -31.77 9.01 25.00
C ASP A 208 -32.77 9.92 24.25
N GLY A 209 -33.08 9.59 22.99
CA GLY A 209 -33.95 10.36 22.12
C GLY A 209 -33.29 11.59 21.48
N SER A 210 -32.02 11.88 21.78
CA SER A 210 -31.30 12.96 21.12
C SER A 210 -31.00 12.62 19.67
N GLU A 211 -31.01 13.62 18.79
CA GLU A 211 -30.77 13.45 17.36
C GLU A 211 -29.45 14.09 16.95
N THR A 212 -28.71 13.39 16.09
CA THR A 212 -27.50 13.92 15.47
C THR A 212 -27.57 13.75 13.95
N ASN A 213 -27.10 14.75 13.21
CA ASN A 213 -27.07 14.69 11.75
C ASN A 213 -25.99 13.71 11.28
N LEU A 214 -26.36 12.83 10.35
CA LEU A 214 -25.47 11.90 9.67
C LEU A 214 -25.17 12.44 8.27
N ASP A 215 -23.93 12.86 8.06
CA ASP A 215 -23.40 13.34 6.78
C ASP A 215 -22.17 12.53 6.33
N GLU A 216 -21.57 12.89 5.19
CA GLU A 216 -20.37 12.23 4.67
C GLU A 216 -19.20 12.34 5.65
N HIS A 217 -19.07 13.48 6.34
CA HIS A 217 -17.96 13.72 7.25
C HIS A 217 -18.06 12.82 8.48
N ALA A 218 -19.25 12.67 9.05
CA ALA A 218 -19.54 11.77 10.16
C ALA A 218 -19.18 10.32 9.82
N LEU A 219 -19.47 9.85 8.60
CA LEU A 219 -19.10 8.52 8.13
C LEU A 219 -17.60 8.37 7.80
N LEU A 220 -16.98 9.39 7.20
CA LEU A 220 -15.57 9.35 6.80
C LEU A 220 -14.60 9.44 7.98
N ARG A 221 -14.94 10.24 8.99
CA ARG A 221 -14.04 10.54 10.12
C ARG A 221 -13.48 9.29 10.80
N PRO A 222 -14.29 8.32 11.28
CA PRO A 222 -13.75 7.15 11.97
C PRO A 222 -12.88 6.28 11.05
N LEU A 223 -13.25 6.16 9.76
CA LEU A 223 -12.49 5.39 8.77
C LEU A 223 -11.09 5.98 8.57
N GLU A 224 -11.01 7.31 8.42
CA GLU A 224 -9.74 7.99 8.17
C GLU A 224 -8.87 8.13 9.41
N VAL A 225 -9.47 8.30 10.58
CA VAL A 225 -8.74 8.24 11.85
C VAL A 225 -8.07 6.87 11.98
N GLY A 226 -8.82 5.79 11.75
CA GLY A 226 -8.26 4.44 11.76
C GLY A 226 -7.15 4.26 10.73
N LEU A 227 -7.38 4.64 9.47
CA LEU A 227 -6.37 4.52 8.40
C LEU A 227 -5.09 5.29 8.70
N LYS A 228 -5.20 6.51 9.22
CA LYS A 228 -4.03 7.31 9.63
C LYS A 228 -3.30 6.65 10.78
N ALA A 229 -4.04 6.19 11.80
CA ALA A 229 -3.48 5.52 12.97
C ALA A 229 -2.66 4.30 12.60
N PHE A 230 -3.22 3.41 11.78
CA PHE A 230 -2.47 2.26 11.31
C PHE A 230 -1.29 2.65 10.41
N ALA A 231 -1.44 3.66 9.54
CA ALA A 231 -0.36 4.08 8.64
C ALA A 231 0.89 4.53 9.39
N TRP A 232 0.76 5.41 10.38
CA TRP A 232 1.93 5.81 11.17
C TRP A 232 2.35 4.74 12.17
N GLY A 233 1.40 3.95 12.71
CA GLY A 233 1.69 2.89 13.69
C GLY A 233 2.57 1.78 13.12
N VAL A 234 2.28 1.31 11.90
CA VAL A 234 3.11 0.29 11.23
C VAL A 234 4.49 0.82 10.88
N VAL A 235 4.59 2.10 10.48
CA VAL A 235 5.88 2.77 10.26
C VAL A 235 6.68 2.87 11.55
N ALA A 236 6.06 3.29 12.66
CA ALA A 236 6.73 3.37 13.96
C ALA A 236 7.23 2.00 14.43
N LEU A 237 6.44 0.94 14.24
CA LEU A 237 6.83 -0.43 14.54
C LEU A 237 8.06 -0.87 13.73
N ALA A 238 8.06 -0.60 12.42
CA ALA A 238 9.19 -0.91 11.55
C ALA A 238 10.47 -0.15 11.96
N VAL A 239 10.35 1.13 12.28
CA VAL A 239 11.48 1.95 12.76
C VAL A 239 12.02 1.40 14.09
N GLY A 240 11.15 1.07 15.05
CA GLY A 240 11.56 0.49 16.33
C GLY A 240 12.32 -0.83 16.16
N LEU A 241 11.80 -1.73 15.30
CA LEU A 241 12.46 -3.00 15.01
C LEU A 241 13.79 -2.82 14.29
N ALA A 242 13.89 -1.89 13.33
CA ALA A 242 15.14 -1.58 12.67
C ALA A 242 16.17 -1.01 13.66
N ALA A 243 15.76 -0.10 14.54
CA ALA A 243 16.63 0.47 15.57
C ALA A 243 17.18 -0.61 16.50
N MET A 244 16.35 -1.55 16.97
CA MET A 244 16.79 -2.69 17.80
C MET A 244 17.83 -3.61 17.14
N ARG A 245 17.98 -3.55 15.81
CA ARG A 245 18.94 -4.37 15.07
C ARG A 245 20.23 -3.62 14.73
N LEU A 246 20.22 -2.29 14.82
CA LEU A 246 21.33 -1.43 14.43
C LEU A 246 22.08 -0.84 15.63
N PHE A 247 21.42 -0.77 16.79
CA PHE A 247 21.95 -0.25 18.05
C PHE A 247 21.83 -1.33 19.13
#